data_AF-A0A7W0QKF7-F1
#
_entry.id   AF-A0A7W0QKF7-F1
#
_cell.length_a   1.000
_cell.length_b   1.000
_cell.length_c   1.000
_cell.angle_alpha   90.00
_cell.angle_beta   90.00
_cell.angle_gamma   90.00
#
_symmetry.space_group_name_H-M   'P 1'
#
loop_
_entity.id
_entity.type
_entity.pdbx_description
1 polymer ?
#
loop_
_entity_poly.entity_id
_entity_poly.type
_entity_poly.pdbx_seq_one_letter_code
_entity_poly.pdbx_strand_id
1 'polypeptide(L)'
;MTTTTIPDPKMSGSGRTGAAYRFLRAIPTWVLWLLVLVWSVPTLGLFVNSFRGRDEQRTTGWWTTLSGNFEGFTFDNYRQVLRAGAQGGMKTGLANSLAIALPATIIPIAIAAFAAYAFAWIDFKGRQPLFIVTVALLAIPTQVALIPLLQMYVRGAHFTIPWLDKTIT
;
A
#
# COMPACT_ATOMS: atom_id res chain seq x y z
N MET A 1 5.80 -48.34 40.43
CA MET A 1 6.62 -47.29 39.79
C MET A 1 6.60 -47.55 38.30
N THR A 2 5.79 -46.79 37.56
CA THR A 2 5.58 -47.01 36.12
C THR A 2 6.16 -45.80 35.41
N THR A 3 7.32 -45.95 34.79
CA THR A 3 8.01 -44.89 34.06
C THR A 3 7.28 -44.66 32.74
N THR A 4 6.39 -43.67 32.71
CA THR A 4 5.77 -43.18 31.48
C THR A 4 6.82 -42.41 30.68
N THR A 5 7.50 -43.08 29.75
CA THR A 5 8.30 -42.41 28.73
C THR A 5 7.35 -41.65 27.81
N ILE A 6 7.28 -40.33 27.94
CA ILE A 6 6.59 -39.45 26.99
C ILE A 6 7.26 -39.68 25.62
N PRO A 7 6.50 -40.05 24.57
CA PRO A 7 7.06 -40.16 23.23
C PRO A 7 7.57 -38.80 22.78
N ASP A 8 8.87 -38.73 22.51
CA ASP A 8 9.52 -37.57 21.91
C ASP A 8 8.82 -37.26 20.58
N PRO A 9 8.23 -36.06 20.38
CA PRO A 9 7.55 -35.73 19.14
C PRO A 9 8.62 -35.59 18.05
N LYS A 10 8.96 -36.71 17.40
CA LYS A 10 9.72 -36.70 16.16
C LYS A 10 8.99 -35.77 15.20
N MET A 11 9.54 -34.57 15.00
CA MET A 11 9.14 -33.60 13.99
C MET A 11 9.47 -34.18 12.61
N SER A 12 8.70 -35.19 12.19
CA SER A 12 8.76 -35.80 10.88
C SER A 12 7.89 -34.99 9.92
N GLY A 13 8.43 -33.84 9.51
CA GLY A 13 7.88 -32.97 8.47
C GLY A 13 8.92 -32.68 7.38
N SER A 14 9.62 -33.73 6.91
CA SER A 14 10.55 -33.66 5.79
C SER A 14 9.76 -33.52 4.47
N GLY A 15 9.41 -32.30 4.09
CA GLY A 15 8.74 -32.07 2.81
C GLY A 15 8.69 -30.60 2.44
N ARG A 16 9.72 -30.12 1.71
CA ARG A 16 9.82 -28.79 1.06
C ARG A 16 9.90 -27.56 1.99
N THR A 17 9.15 -27.52 3.09
CA THR A 17 9.14 -26.39 4.05
C THR A 17 10.46 -26.28 4.83
N GLY A 18 11.02 -27.40 5.29
CA GLY A 18 12.31 -27.41 6.01
C GLY A 18 13.50 -27.02 5.12
N ALA A 19 13.46 -27.34 3.83
CA ALA A 19 14.49 -26.95 2.88
C ALA A 19 14.46 -25.44 2.59
N ALA A 20 13.27 -24.86 2.42
CA ALA A 20 13.09 -23.42 2.24
C ALA A 20 13.50 -22.62 3.49
N TYR A 21 13.13 -23.10 4.68
CA TYR A 21 13.54 -22.47 5.94
C TYR A 21 15.06 -22.49 6.13
N ARG A 22 15.72 -23.61 5.81
CA ARG A 22 17.18 -23.72 5.86
C ARG A 22 17.87 -22.79 4.87
N PHE A 23 17.29 -22.60 3.69
CA PHE A 23 17.78 -21.63 2.70
C PHE A 23 17.58 -20.18 3.16
N LEU A 24 16.40 -19.83 3.69
CA LEU A 24 16.12 -18.48 4.23
C LEU A 24 17.05 -18.12 5.40
N ARG A 25 17.31 -19.08 6.29
CA ARG A 25 18.26 -18.89 7.40
C ARG A 25 19.73 -18.86 6.96
N ALA A 26 20.03 -19.40 5.77
CA ALA A 26 21.36 -19.30 5.17
C ALA A 26 21.63 -17.92 4.55
N ILE A 27 20.59 -17.09 4.34
CA ILE A 27 20.78 -15.69 3.92
C ILE A 27 21.43 -14.94 5.08
N PRO A 28 22.65 -14.41 4.92
CA PRO A 28 23.28 -13.62 5.97
C PRO A 28 22.47 -12.34 6.23
N THR A 29 22.30 -11.95 7.50
CA THR A 29 21.55 -10.75 7.89
C THR A 29 22.04 -9.47 7.20
N TRP A 30 23.33 -9.39 6.85
CA TRP A 30 23.88 -8.23 6.12
C TRP A 30 23.28 -8.04 4.72
N VAL A 31 22.78 -9.12 4.09
CA VAL A 31 22.09 -9.04 2.79
C VAL A 31 20.77 -8.27 2.94
N LEU A 32 20.05 -8.47 4.05
CA LEU A 32 18.83 -7.71 4.35
C LEU A 32 19.15 -6.23 4.59
N TRP A 33 20.23 -5.93 5.31
CA TRP A 33 20.69 -4.56 5.49
C TRP A 33 21.07 -3.89 4.17
N LEU A 34 21.77 -4.60 3.29
CA LEU A 34 22.10 -4.10 1.96
C LEU A 34 20.85 -3.81 1.14
N LEU A 35 19.86 -4.71 1.15
CA LEU A 35 18.57 -4.51 0.50
C LEU A 35 17.88 -3.22 1.00
N VAL A 36 17.82 -3.03 2.32
CA VAL A 36 17.23 -1.83 2.94
C VAL A 36 17.96 -0.57 2.50
N LEU A 37 19.29 -0.59 2.47
CA LEU A 37 20.09 0.56 2.02
C LEU A 37 19.82 0.90 0.56
N VAL A 38 19.86 -0.10 -0.33
CA VAL A 38 19.57 0.07 -1.75
C VAL A 38 18.16 0.60 -1.98
N TRP A 39 17.17 0.09 -1.26
CA TRP A 39 15.78 0.50 -1.41
C TRP A 39 15.51 1.91 -0.84
N SER A 40 16.36 2.39 0.06
CA SER A 40 16.27 3.74 0.64
C SER A 40 16.92 4.82 -0.22
N VAL A 41 17.71 4.44 -1.23
CA VAL A 41 18.42 5.38 -2.12
C VAL A 41 17.48 6.40 -2.79
N PRO A 42 16.32 6.03 -3.36
CA PRO A 42 15.40 7.00 -3.96
C PRO A 42 14.84 8.00 -2.95
N THR A 43 14.53 7.56 -1.73
CA THR A 43 14.03 8.42 -0.64
C THR A 43 15.09 9.42 -0.20
N LEU A 44 16.34 8.99 -0.07
CA LEU A 44 17.48 9.87 0.21
C LEU A 44 17.68 10.90 -0.92
N GLY A 45 17.56 10.47 -2.17
CA GLY A 45 17.65 11.38 -3.32
C GLY A 45 16.56 12.46 -3.31
N LEU A 46 15.32 12.10 -2.99
CA LEU A 46 14.22 13.06 -2.83
C LEU A 46 14.47 14.02 -1.66
N PHE A 47 15.02 13.53 -0.55
CA PHE A 47 15.37 14.35 0.61
C PHE A 47 16.50 15.33 0.31
N VAL A 48 17.53 14.93 -0.42
CA VAL A 48 18.59 15.86 -0.85
C VAL A 48 18.01 16.90 -1.80
N ASN A 49 17.18 16.47 -2.76
CA ASN A 49 16.56 17.37 -3.73
C ASN A 49 15.60 18.38 -3.09
N SER A 50 14.97 18.09 -1.94
CA SER A 50 14.09 19.07 -1.30
C SER A 50 14.81 20.35 -0.86
N PHE A 51 16.13 20.28 -0.63
CA PHE A 51 16.99 21.44 -0.35
C PHE A 51 17.60 22.05 -1.61
N ARG A 52 17.63 21.37 -2.75
CA ARG A 52 18.28 21.87 -3.97
C ARG A 52 17.35 22.78 -4.77
N GLY A 53 17.91 23.77 -5.45
CA GLY A 53 17.14 24.68 -6.31
C GLY A 53 16.47 23.95 -7.48
N ARG A 54 15.41 24.55 -8.05
CA ARG A 54 14.69 23.97 -9.19
C ARG A 54 15.58 23.73 -10.42
N ASP A 55 16.53 24.62 -10.66
CA ASP A 55 17.41 24.55 -11.83
C ASP A 55 18.43 23.40 -11.70
N GLU A 56 18.91 23.14 -10.49
CA GLU A 56 19.82 22.02 -10.19
C GLU A 56 19.14 20.67 -10.24
N GLN A 57 17.91 20.56 -9.74
CA GLN A 57 17.11 19.34 -9.83
C GLN A 57 16.86 18.90 -11.28
N ARG A 58 16.86 19.85 -12.23
CA ARG A 58 16.62 19.60 -13.66
C ARG A 58 17.89 19.29 -14.45
N THR A 59 19.03 19.81 -14.00
CA THR A 59 20.29 19.77 -14.75
C THR A 59 21.27 18.72 -14.22
N THR A 60 21.20 18.36 -12.93
CA THR A 60 22.19 17.47 -12.29
C THR A 60 21.57 16.50 -11.29
N GLY A 61 22.14 15.30 -11.19
CA GLY A 61 21.70 14.26 -10.23
C GLY A 61 21.96 14.65 -8.78
N TRP A 62 21.14 14.15 -7.84
CA TRP A 62 21.27 14.44 -6.40
C TRP A 62 22.58 13.94 -5.80
N TRP A 63 23.21 12.91 -6.38
CA TRP A 63 24.48 12.37 -5.92
C TRP A 63 25.67 13.33 -6.12
N THR A 64 25.53 14.39 -6.94
CA THR A 64 26.61 15.39 -7.10
C THR A 64 26.90 16.13 -5.79
N THR A 65 25.93 16.20 -4.89
CA THR A 65 26.12 16.81 -3.56
C THR A 65 27.03 15.99 -2.67
N LEU A 66 27.13 14.67 -2.90
CA LEU A 66 28.07 13.79 -2.18
C LEU A 66 29.52 14.07 -2.56
N SER A 67 29.76 14.67 -3.73
CA SER A 67 31.08 15.11 -4.17
C SER A 67 31.50 16.47 -3.61
N GLY A 68 30.72 17.05 -2.69
CA GLY A 68 31.00 18.34 -2.04
C GLY A 68 30.44 19.56 -2.76
N ASN A 69 29.69 19.37 -3.86
CA ASN A 69 29.00 20.46 -4.53
C ASN A 69 27.64 20.75 -3.87
N PHE A 70 27.60 21.77 -3.00
CA PHE A 70 26.38 22.26 -2.34
C PHE A 70 25.83 23.53 -3.00
N GLU A 71 26.20 23.80 -4.25
CA GLU A 71 25.61 24.88 -5.03
C GLU A 71 24.08 24.75 -5.04
N GLY A 72 23.40 25.89 -4.84
CA GLY A 72 21.94 26.06 -4.77
C GLY A 72 21.18 25.26 -3.71
N PHE A 73 21.85 24.82 -2.64
CA PHE A 73 21.15 24.48 -1.41
C PHE A 73 20.42 25.71 -0.87
N THR A 74 19.10 25.61 -0.77
CA THR A 74 18.22 26.67 -0.31
C THR A 74 17.04 26.11 0.48
N PHE A 75 16.51 26.93 1.38
CA PHE A 75 15.25 26.68 2.07
C PHE A 75 14.05 27.28 1.34
N ASP A 76 14.25 27.85 0.15
CA ASP A 76 13.19 28.56 -0.57
C ASP A 76 12.07 27.63 -1.04
N ASN A 77 12.36 26.37 -1.35
CA ASN A 77 11.34 25.36 -1.62
C ASN A 77 10.36 25.22 -0.45
N TYR A 78 10.88 25.13 0.79
CA TYR A 78 10.06 25.03 1.99
C TYR A 78 9.33 26.34 2.30
N ARG A 79 9.99 27.49 2.16
CA ARG A 79 9.37 28.81 2.36
C ARG A 79 8.21 29.02 1.38
N GLN A 80 8.38 28.65 0.12
CA GLN A 80 7.36 28.75 -0.93
C GLN A 80 6.12 27.90 -0.58
N VAL A 81 6.33 26.66 -0.13
CA VAL A 81 5.26 25.72 0.24
C VAL A 81 4.55 26.14 1.53
N LEU A 82 5.28 26.67 2.52
CA LEU A 82 4.74 27.03 3.84
C LEU A 82 4.10 28.43 3.90
N ARG A 83 4.56 29.39 3.10
CA ARG A 83 4.11 30.81 3.15
C ARG A 83 3.01 31.19 2.14
N ALA A 84 2.32 30.22 1.56
CA ALA A 84 1.14 30.42 0.68
C ALA A 84 1.43 30.85 -0.79
N GLY A 85 2.61 30.52 -1.35
CA GLY A 85 2.95 30.85 -2.74
C GLY A 85 2.50 29.83 -3.81
N ALA A 86 1.90 28.69 -3.42
CA ALA A 86 1.43 27.66 -4.35
C ALA A 86 -0.10 27.60 -4.33
N GLN A 87 -0.73 27.49 -5.51
CA GLN A 87 -2.19 27.40 -5.69
C GLN A 87 -2.82 26.43 -4.67
N GLY A 88 -3.58 26.97 -3.72
CA GLY A 88 -4.27 26.21 -2.68
C GLY A 88 -3.55 26.11 -1.32
N GLY A 89 -2.24 26.37 -1.22
CA GLY A 89 -1.47 26.29 0.03
C GLY A 89 -1.34 24.87 0.60
N MET A 90 -0.13 24.49 1.05
CA MET A 90 0.16 23.15 1.58
C MET A 90 -0.81 22.70 2.69
N LYS A 91 -1.19 23.65 3.55
CA LYS A 91 -2.12 23.40 4.67
C LYS A 91 -3.49 22.92 4.20
N THR A 92 -4.04 23.55 3.15
CA THR A 92 -5.34 23.18 2.59
C THR A 92 -5.25 21.82 1.88
N GLY A 93 -4.18 21.58 1.13
CA GLY A 93 -3.95 20.29 0.48
C GLY A 93 -3.87 19.14 1.49
N LEU A 94 -3.13 19.33 2.59
CA LEU A 94 -3.06 18.37 3.70
C LEU A 94 -4.42 18.19 4.38
N ALA A 95 -5.13 19.27 4.70
CA ALA A 95 -6.44 19.20 5.34
C ALA A 95 -7.47 18.47 4.46
N ASN A 96 -7.52 18.76 3.16
CA ASN A 96 -8.40 18.09 2.21
C ASN A 96 -8.07 16.60 2.08
N SER A 97 -6.77 16.27 2.01
CA SER A 97 -6.33 14.88 1.91
C SER A 97 -6.66 14.09 3.17
N LEU A 98 -6.47 14.67 4.35
CA LEU A 98 -6.85 14.05 5.63
C LEU A 98 -8.38 13.91 5.74
N ALA A 99 -9.12 14.94 5.35
CA ALA A 99 -10.58 14.93 5.35
C ALA A 99 -11.16 13.82 4.45
N ILE A 100 -10.46 13.44 3.38
CA ILE A 100 -10.87 12.34 2.50
C ILE A 100 -10.32 10.99 3.01
N ALA A 101 -9.05 10.93 3.44
CA ALA A 101 -8.40 9.67 3.82
C ALA A 101 -8.98 9.06 5.12
N LEU A 102 -9.37 9.88 6.10
CA LEU A 102 -9.96 9.39 7.36
C LEU A 102 -11.28 8.64 7.13
N PRO A 103 -12.31 9.22 6.49
CA PRO A 103 -13.55 8.48 6.24
C PRO A 103 -13.33 7.30 5.28
N ALA A 104 -12.45 7.45 4.28
CA ALA A 104 -12.14 6.37 3.33
C ALA A 104 -11.41 5.17 3.95
N THR A 105 -10.81 5.33 5.14
CA THR A 105 -10.18 4.22 5.87
C THR A 105 -11.11 3.69 6.96
N ILE A 106 -11.69 4.57 7.77
CA ILE A 106 -12.51 4.19 8.93
C ILE A 106 -13.80 3.48 8.49
N ILE A 107 -14.53 4.05 7.53
CA ILE A 107 -15.85 3.51 7.13
C ILE A 107 -15.71 2.12 6.52
N PRO A 108 -14.80 1.88 5.53
CA PRO A 108 -14.65 0.54 4.96
C PRO A 108 -14.11 -0.48 5.96
N ILE A 109 -13.16 -0.10 6.84
CA ILE A 109 -12.64 -1.01 7.87
C ILE A 109 -13.74 -1.40 8.86
N ALA A 110 -14.57 -0.45 9.30
CA ALA A 110 -15.68 -0.74 10.21
C ALA A 110 -16.65 -1.76 9.59
N ILE A 111 -17.07 -1.55 8.34
CA ILE A 111 -17.96 -2.48 7.61
C ILE A 111 -17.28 -3.84 7.42
N ALA A 112 -16.00 -3.85 7.02
CA ALA A 112 -15.23 -5.07 6.83
C ALA A 112 -15.06 -5.86 8.14
N ALA A 113 -14.88 -5.18 9.28
CA ALA A 113 -14.75 -5.81 10.58
C ALA A 113 -16.05 -6.54 11.00
N PHE A 114 -17.21 -5.93 10.79
CA PHE A 114 -18.50 -6.60 11.02
C PHE A 114 -18.70 -7.79 10.10
N ALA A 115 -18.35 -7.66 8.82
CA ALA A 115 -18.43 -8.78 7.87
C ALA A 115 -17.47 -9.92 8.25
N ALA A 116 -16.25 -9.61 8.66
CA ALA A 116 -15.27 -10.58 9.13
C ALA A 116 -15.76 -11.33 10.38
N TYR A 117 -16.44 -10.63 11.30
CA TYR A 117 -17.04 -11.27 12.47
C TYR A 117 -18.10 -12.31 12.08
N ALA A 118 -18.99 -11.96 11.15
CA ALA A 118 -19.98 -12.90 10.65
C ALA A 118 -19.33 -14.14 9.99
N PHE A 119 -18.26 -13.95 9.21
CA PHE A 119 -17.53 -15.06 8.59
C PHE A 119 -16.80 -15.97 9.57
N ALA A 120 -16.26 -15.41 10.66
CA ALA A 120 -15.42 -16.15 11.60
C ALA A 120 -16.20 -16.86 12.72
N TRP A 121 -17.35 -16.32 13.15
CA TRP A 121 -18.08 -16.84 14.31
C TRP A 121 -19.53 -17.26 14.06
N ILE A 122 -20.12 -16.98 12.89
CA ILE A 122 -21.51 -17.35 12.59
C ILE A 122 -21.56 -18.48 11.55
N ASP A 123 -22.20 -19.58 11.91
CA ASP A 123 -22.47 -20.68 10.99
C ASP A 123 -23.72 -20.39 10.14
N PHE A 124 -23.54 -19.83 8.94
CA PHE A 124 -24.62 -19.58 7.98
C PHE A 124 -24.44 -20.36 6.67
N LYS A 125 -25.57 -20.68 6.02
CA LYS A 125 -25.61 -21.40 4.75
C LYS A 125 -25.04 -20.51 3.63
N GLY A 126 -23.96 -20.95 2.99
CA GLY A 126 -23.30 -20.20 1.91
C GLY A 126 -22.02 -19.44 2.30
N ARG A 127 -21.51 -19.59 3.53
CA ARG A 127 -20.27 -18.94 3.98
C ARG A 127 -19.08 -19.15 3.06
N GLN A 128 -18.91 -20.37 2.54
CA GLN A 128 -17.74 -20.76 1.75
C GLN A 128 -17.73 -20.14 0.35
N PRO A 129 -18.80 -20.23 -0.47
CA PRO A 129 -18.82 -19.53 -1.75
C PRO A 129 -18.75 -18.00 -1.59
N LEU A 130 -19.42 -17.42 -0.58
CA LEU A 130 -19.36 -15.98 -0.34
C LEU A 130 -17.93 -15.52 -0.01
N PHE A 131 -17.22 -16.26 0.85
CA PHE A 131 -15.81 -16.00 1.17
C PHE A 131 -14.92 -16.08 -0.07
N ILE A 132 -15.08 -17.12 -0.90
CA ILE A 132 -14.31 -17.28 -2.13
C ILE A 132 -14.56 -16.11 -3.09
N VAL A 133 -15.81 -15.69 -3.28
CA VAL A 133 -16.15 -14.54 -4.13
C VAL A 133 -15.52 -13.26 -3.60
N THR A 134 -15.59 -12.99 -2.29
CA THR A 134 -14.94 -11.81 -1.68
C THR A 134 -13.44 -11.79 -1.92
N VAL A 135 -12.76 -12.93 -1.73
CA VAL A 135 -11.31 -13.04 -2.01
C VAL A 135 -11.01 -12.89 -3.50
N ALA A 136 -11.83 -13.48 -4.38
CA ALA A 136 -11.67 -13.36 -5.82
C ALA A 136 -11.84 -11.91 -6.31
N LEU A 137 -12.76 -11.14 -5.69
CA LEU A 137 -12.93 -9.72 -5.97
C LEU A 137 -11.67 -8.89 -5.65
N LEU A 138 -10.85 -9.28 -4.67
CA LEU A 138 -9.58 -8.60 -4.36
C LEU A 138 -8.54 -8.73 -5.47
N ALA A 139 -8.65 -9.76 -6.32
CA ALA A 139 -7.74 -9.98 -7.44
C ALA A 139 -8.09 -9.12 -8.66
N ILE A 140 -9.25 -8.45 -8.66
CA ILE A 140 -9.67 -7.59 -9.78
C ILE A 140 -8.75 -6.36 -9.82
N PRO A 141 -8.08 -6.09 -10.95
CA PRO A 141 -7.27 -4.89 -11.10
C PRO A 141 -8.14 -3.64 -10.98
N THR A 142 -7.73 -2.69 -10.15
CA THR A 142 -8.46 -1.43 -9.94
C THR A 142 -8.63 -0.62 -11.23
N GLN A 143 -7.77 -0.85 -12.22
CA GLN A 143 -7.83 -0.27 -13.56
C GLN A 143 -9.13 -0.58 -14.29
N VAL A 144 -9.72 -1.78 -14.08
CA VAL A 144 -10.98 -2.19 -14.73
C VAL A 144 -12.17 -1.40 -14.19
N ALA A 145 -12.09 -0.91 -12.95
CA ALA A 145 -13.17 -0.16 -12.30
C ALA A 145 -13.27 1.31 -12.77
N LEU A 146 -12.26 1.86 -13.46
CA LEU A 146 -12.27 3.28 -13.85
C LEU A 146 -13.35 3.63 -14.87
N ILE A 147 -13.57 2.79 -15.89
CA ILE A 147 -14.59 3.03 -16.93
C ILE A 147 -15.98 3.20 -16.31
N PRO A 148 -16.49 2.25 -15.51
CA PRO A 148 -17.81 2.39 -14.91
C PRO A 148 -17.88 3.56 -13.91
N LEU A 149 -16.81 3.82 -13.14
CA LEU A 149 -16.78 4.98 -12.22
C LEU A 149 -16.93 6.32 -12.96
N LEU A 150 -16.25 6.48 -14.10
CA LEU A 150 -16.38 7.70 -14.92
C LEU A 150 -17.77 7.82 -15.54
N GLN A 151 -18.36 6.71 -15.98
CA GLN A 151 -19.74 6.71 -16.46
C GLN A 151 -20.73 7.11 -15.37
N MET A 152 -20.57 6.58 -14.15
CA MET A 152 -21.39 6.96 -12.99
C MET A 152 -21.22 8.44 -12.61
N TYR A 153 -20.00 8.98 -12.71
CA TYR A 153 -19.72 10.37 -12.40
C TYR A 153 -20.35 11.34 -13.42
N VAL A 154 -20.21 11.06 -14.72
CA VAL A 154 -20.66 11.98 -15.80
C VAL A 154 -22.16 11.88 -16.09
N ARG A 155 -22.71 10.66 -16.11
CA ARG A 155 -24.10 10.40 -16.53
C ARG A 155 -25.03 10.10 -15.35
N GLY A 156 -24.53 10.17 -14.11
CA GLY A 156 -25.25 9.68 -12.92
C GLY A 156 -25.26 8.15 -12.85
N ALA A 157 -25.79 7.59 -11.76
CA ALA A 157 -25.84 6.15 -11.54
C ALA A 157 -26.91 5.47 -12.45
N HIS A 158 -26.59 5.27 -13.73
CA HIS A 158 -27.39 4.49 -14.66
C HIS A 158 -26.86 3.05 -14.68
N PHE A 159 -27.54 2.15 -13.95
CA PHE A 159 -27.21 0.73 -13.96
C PHE A 159 -27.72 0.11 -15.25
N THR A 160 -26.86 0.02 -16.29
CA THR A 160 -27.17 -0.77 -17.48
C THR A 160 -26.84 -2.24 -17.17
N ILE A 161 -27.87 -3.06 -17.05
CA ILE A 161 -27.71 -4.50 -16.87
C ILE A 161 -27.33 -5.06 -18.25
N PRO A 162 -26.16 -5.70 -18.45
CA PRO A 162 -25.65 -6.06 -19.79
C PRO A 162 -26.48 -7.09 -20.61
N TRP A 163 -27.73 -7.34 -20.21
CA TRP A 163 -28.63 -8.37 -20.73
C TRP A 163 -30.12 -7.97 -20.66
N LEU A 164 -30.43 -6.84 -20.01
CA LEU A 164 -31.75 -6.25 -19.99
C LEU A 164 -31.58 -4.88 -20.66
N ASP A 165 -32.16 -4.68 -21.85
CA ASP A 165 -32.21 -3.37 -22.55
C ASP A 165 -33.11 -2.36 -21.80
N LYS A 166 -32.95 -2.27 -20.48
CA LYS A 166 -33.73 -1.44 -19.58
C LYS A 166 -32.78 -0.67 -18.71
N THR A 167 -32.62 0.60 -19.04
CA THR A 167 -31.92 1.58 -18.21
C THR A 167 -32.88 2.05 -17.12
N ILE A 168 -32.57 1.73 -15.86
CA ILE A 168 -33.25 2.33 -14.71
C ILE A 168 -32.49 3.62 -14.40
N THR A 169 -33.11 4.75 -14.72
CA THR A 169 -32.65 6.11 -14.39
C THR A 169 -33.03 6.50 -12.98
#